data_AF-A0A401XLL4-F1
#
_entry.id   AF-A0A401XLL4-F1
#
_cell.length_a   1.000
_cell.length_b   1.000
_cell.length_c   1.000
_cell.angle_alpha   90.00
_cell.angle_beta   90.00
_cell.angle_gamma   90.00
#
_symmetry.space_group_name_H-M   'P 1'
#
loop_
_entity.id
_entity.type
_entity.pdbx_description
1 polymer ?
#
loop_
_entity_poly.entity_id
_entity_poly.type
_entity_poly.pdbx_seq_one_letter_code
_entity_poly.pdbx_strand_id
1 'polypeptide(L)'
;MKKFIFLFTAAILTLSCSQERETTITGQVRIAGTEKAIEHTPVTMVIYERIPGSGPQSVFNVRAIAEATSDANANFTITARLRRDGEYFLGLDPERSAELVDLIAPTLGDATLPERRITKIGGTVRMNYYLYGHGWARIRFINDNFRPGDWIWLIFQGQHAAVGSEDQTHLFKGIGNHYNSIGMQINLQGTYTIRTERVFVPYNDTVYHEIRWP
;
A
#
# COMPACT_ATOMS: atom_id res chain seq x y z
N MET A 1 -1.90 -9.96 70.61
CA MET A 1 -2.84 -9.21 69.72
C MET A 1 -2.02 -8.24 68.86
N LYS A 2 -2.44 -8.01 67.60
CA LYS A 2 -1.75 -7.32 66.48
C LYS A 2 -0.72 -8.24 65.77
N LYS A 3 -0.97 -9.04 64.73
CA LYS A 3 -1.96 -9.08 63.62
C LYS A 3 -1.94 -7.87 62.67
N PHE A 4 -1.44 -8.15 61.46
CA PHE A 4 -1.83 -7.57 60.16
C PHE A 4 -1.37 -6.16 59.79
N ILE A 5 -0.08 -5.97 59.50
CA ILE A 5 0.38 -4.97 58.51
C ILE A 5 1.64 -5.50 57.81
N PHE A 6 1.53 -6.57 57.02
CA PHE A 6 2.65 -6.99 56.14
C PHE A 6 2.20 -7.71 54.86
N LEU A 7 0.94 -7.51 54.46
CA LEU A 7 0.40 -8.04 53.20
C LEU A 7 -0.40 -6.93 52.51
N PHE A 8 0.28 -5.90 52.01
CA PHE A 8 -0.33 -5.04 50.98
C PHE A 8 0.66 -4.55 49.91
N THR A 9 1.91 -5.03 49.90
CA THR A 9 2.94 -4.53 48.98
C THR A 9 3.51 -5.60 48.03
N ALA A 10 2.92 -6.79 47.99
CA ALA A 10 3.41 -7.92 47.18
C ALA A 10 2.38 -8.46 46.18
N ALA A 11 1.39 -7.66 45.80
CA ALA A 11 0.47 -7.97 44.71
C ALA A 11 0.47 -6.78 43.75
N ILE A 12 0.73 -7.06 42.46
CA ILE A 12 0.84 -6.11 41.34
C ILE A 12 2.26 -5.53 41.16
N LEU A 13 3.27 -6.39 41.23
CA LEU A 13 4.34 -6.39 40.21
C LEU A 13 4.08 -7.58 39.28
N THR A 14 2.91 -7.58 38.64
CA THR A 14 2.83 -8.22 37.33
C THR A 14 3.67 -7.35 36.40
N LEU A 15 4.99 -7.50 36.48
CA LEU A 15 5.79 -7.42 35.28
C LEU A 15 5.10 -8.38 34.32
N SER A 16 4.28 -7.83 33.42
CA SER A 16 4.07 -8.42 32.11
C SER A 16 5.47 -8.51 31.52
N CYS A 17 6.18 -9.58 31.88
CA CYS A 17 7.37 -10.00 31.19
C CYS A 17 6.83 -10.37 29.81
N SER A 18 6.80 -9.37 28.92
CA SER A 18 6.32 -9.56 27.57
C SER A 18 7.25 -10.63 27.00
N GLN A 19 6.76 -11.86 26.93
CA GLN A 19 7.60 -12.98 26.60
C GLN A 19 7.94 -12.84 25.12
N GLU A 20 9.18 -12.47 24.83
CA GLU A 20 9.71 -12.51 23.49
C GLU A 20 9.66 -13.94 22.97
N ARG A 21 9.25 -14.10 21.72
CA ARG A 21 9.25 -15.38 21.05
C ARG A 21 9.95 -15.22 19.71
N GLU A 22 10.83 -16.17 19.43
CA GLU A 22 11.40 -16.31 18.10
C GLU A 22 10.27 -16.59 17.11
N THR A 23 10.16 -15.70 16.13
CA THR A 23 9.16 -15.74 15.08
C THR A 23 9.90 -15.69 13.75
N THR A 24 9.64 -16.68 12.91
CA THR A 24 10.19 -16.76 11.56
C THR A 24 9.07 -16.50 10.56
N ILE A 25 9.21 -15.47 9.73
CA ILE A 25 8.32 -15.18 8.62
C ILE A 25 8.93 -15.76 7.35
N THR A 26 8.20 -16.65 6.69
CA THR A 26 8.55 -17.17 5.36
C THR A 26 7.52 -16.73 4.34
N GLY A 27 7.96 -16.37 3.13
CA GLY A 27 7.05 -15.86 2.13
C GLY A 27 7.71 -15.67 0.78
N GLN A 28 6.92 -15.15 -0.15
CA GLN A 28 7.37 -14.75 -1.47
C GLN A 28 6.89 -13.31 -1.76
N VAL A 29 7.73 -12.51 -2.40
CA VAL A 29 7.33 -11.20 -2.93
C VAL A 29 6.64 -11.40 -4.27
N ARG A 30 5.43 -10.88 -4.39
CA ARG A 30 4.50 -11.16 -5.49
C ARG A 30 3.89 -9.89 -6.06
N ILE A 31 3.37 -10.00 -7.27
CA ILE A 31 2.57 -8.93 -7.89
C ILE A 31 1.15 -8.98 -7.32
N ALA A 32 0.69 -7.86 -6.78
CA ALA A 32 -0.64 -7.69 -6.22
C ALA A 32 -1.74 -8.11 -7.22
N GLY A 33 -2.75 -8.83 -6.72
CA GLY A 33 -3.82 -9.39 -7.55
C GLY A 33 -3.40 -10.57 -8.43
N THR A 34 -2.20 -11.12 -8.25
CA THR A 34 -1.72 -12.32 -8.95
C THR A 34 -1.04 -13.29 -7.99
N GLU A 35 -0.83 -14.53 -8.44
CA GLU A 35 0.02 -15.52 -7.76
C GLU A 35 1.48 -15.48 -8.25
N LYS A 36 1.83 -14.54 -9.14
CA LYS A 36 3.16 -14.46 -9.74
C LYS A 36 4.16 -13.80 -8.78
N ALA A 37 5.34 -14.41 -8.69
CA ALA A 37 6.51 -13.80 -8.08
C ALA A 37 6.95 -12.57 -8.88
N ILE A 38 7.63 -11.63 -8.23
CA ILE A 38 8.32 -10.57 -8.95
C ILE A 38 9.54 -11.11 -9.69
N GLU A 39 9.87 -10.51 -10.82
CA GLU A 39 11.03 -10.90 -11.63
C GLU A 39 12.13 -9.84 -11.47
N HIS A 40 13.37 -10.30 -11.28
CA HIS A 40 14.64 -9.58 -11.51
C HIS A 40 15.26 -8.68 -10.43
N THR A 41 14.58 -8.32 -9.34
CA THR A 41 15.24 -7.55 -8.26
C THR A 41 15.06 -8.22 -6.90
N PRO A 42 16.15 -8.66 -6.23
CA PRO A 42 16.11 -9.05 -4.84
C PRO A 42 15.58 -7.90 -3.98
N VAL A 43 14.62 -8.18 -3.12
CA VAL A 43 13.95 -7.16 -2.30
C VAL A 43 14.33 -7.37 -0.85
N THR A 44 14.78 -6.30 -0.19
CA THR A 44 15.03 -6.33 1.24
C THR A 44 13.72 -6.14 1.99
N MET A 45 13.26 -7.25 2.57
CA MET A 45 12.08 -7.33 3.41
C MET A 45 12.45 -6.98 4.85
N VAL A 46 11.59 -6.23 5.53
CA VAL A 46 11.84 -5.72 6.89
C VAL A 46 10.64 -6.01 7.78
N ILE A 47 10.89 -6.45 9.01
CA ILE A 47 9.90 -6.45 10.08
C ILE A 47 9.99 -5.13 10.83
N TYR A 48 8.90 -4.38 10.81
CA TYR A 48 8.75 -3.13 11.54
C TYR A 48 7.95 -3.35 12.83
N GLU A 49 8.39 -2.74 13.91
CA GLU A 49 7.61 -2.56 15.14
C GLU A 49 7.06 -1.14 15.16
N ARG A 50 5.75 -0.99 15.43
CA ARG A 50 5.17 0.33 15.68
C ARG A 50 5.62 0.84 17.04
N ILE A 51 6.19 2.04 17.04
CA ILE A 51 6.47 2.81 18.25
C ILE A 51 5.20 3.61 18.58
N PRO A 52 4.65 3.47 19.79
CA PRO A 52 3.56 4.31 20.24
C PRO A 52 3.96 5.79 20.12
N GLY A 53 3.19 6.57 19.35
CA GLY A 53 3.36 8.02 19.28
C GLY A 53 2.83 8.68 20.54
N SER A 54 3.50 9.73 21.01
CA SER A 54 3.14 10.47 22.24
C SER A 54 2.27 11.72 21.99
N GLY A 55 1.56 11.84 20.86
CA GLY A 55 0.75 13.03 20.61
C GLY A 55 -0.27 12.92 19.48
N PRO A 56 -1.23 13.88 19.41
CA PRO A 56 -2.36 13.88 18.48
C PRO A 56 -1.99 14.10 17.01
N GLN A 57 -0.71 14.32 16.69
CA GLN A 57 -0.18 14.41 15.33
C GLN A 57 0.97 13.43 15.09
N SER A 58 1.09 12.33 15.86
CA SER A 58 2.20 11.41 15.68
C SER A 58 2.16 10.76 14.30
N VAL A 59 3.05 11.23 13.43
CA VAL A 59 3.46 10.55 12.20
C VAL A 59 3.84 9.11 12.58
N PHE A 60 3.50 8.15 11.71
CA PHE A 60 3.71 6.73 11.94
C PHE A 60 5.17 6.42 12.27
N ASN A 61 5.49 6.32 13.57
CA ASN A 61 6.82 5.97 14.03
C ASN A 61 6.93 4.45 14.03
N VAL A 62 7.73 3.92 13.11
CA VAL A 62 8.09 2.51 13.06
C VAL A 62 9.60 2.36 13.27
N ARG A 63 10.01 1.23 13.82
CA ARG A 63 11.42 0.83 13.94
C ARG A 63 11.63 -0.50 13.24
N ALA A 64 12.66 -0.60 12.41
CA ALA A 64 13.10 -1.86 11.85
C ALA A 64 13.67 -2.78 12.95
N ILE A 65 13.24 -4.04 12.97
CA ILE A 65 13.64 -5.04 13.97
C ILE A 65 14.54 -6.11 13.35
N ALA A 66 14.21 -6.53 12.13
CA ALA A 66 14.97 -7.53 11.38
C ALA A 66 14.73 -7.33 9.89
N GLU A 67 15.71 -7.73 9.08
CA GLU A 67 15.63 -7.69 7.62
C GLU A 67 16.14 -8.99 7.00
N ALA A 68 15.66 -9.28 5.79
CA ALA A 68 16.25 -10.29 4.93
C ALA A 68 16.01 -9.92 3.46
N THR A 69 16.98 -10.21 2.62
CA THR A 69 16.85 -10.04 1.16
C THR A 69 16.24 -11.29 0.55
N SER A 70 15.30 -11.12 -0.37
CA SER A 70 14.69 -12.24 -1.10
C SER A 70 15.70 -12.93 -2.03
N ASP A 71 15.47 -14.22 -2.29
CA ASP A 71 16.24 -14.99 -3.27
C ASP A 71 15.84 -14.67 -4.72
N ALA A 72 16.45 -15.37 -5.68
CA ALA A 72 16.18 -15.21 -7.11
C ALA A 72 14.73 -15.58 -7.53
N ASN A 73 14.00 -16.32 -6.70
CA ASN A 73 12.59 -16.66 -6.89
C ASN A 73 11.68 -15.76 -6.04
N ALA A 74 12.22 -14.65 -5.53
CA ALA A 74 11.58 -13.71 -4.62
C ALA A 74 11.11 -14.33 -3.30
N ASN A 75 11.60 -15.50 -2.89
CA ASN A 75 11.32 -16.05 -1.57
C ASN A 75 12.16 -15.36 -0.51
N PHE A 76 11.61 -15.18 0.68
CA PHE A 76 12.34 -14.61 1.81
C PHE A 76 12.06 -15.40 3.08
N THR A 77 13.01 -15.31 4.01
CA THR A 77 12.88 -15.83 5.37
C THR A 77 13.49 -14.83 6.33
N ILE A 78 12.69 -14.25 7.22
CA ILE A 78 13.14 -13.30 8.25
C ILE A 78 12.87 -13.92 9.61
N THR A 79 13.85 -13.90 10.51
CA THR A 79 13.67 -14.36 11.90
C THR A 79 13.94 -13.21 12.87
N ALA A 80 13.04 -13.03 13.83
CA ALA A 80 13.15 -12.00 14.86
C ALA A 80 12.57 -12.49 16.19
N ARG A 81 13.03 -11.91 17.30
CA ARG A 81 12.39 -12.08 18.61
C ARG A 81 11.34 -10.99 18.78
N LEU A 82 10.07 -11.39 18.80
CA LEU A 82 8.93 -10.48 18.85
C LEU A 82 8.18 -10.62 20.17
N ARG A 83 7.71 -9.50 20.71
CA ARG A 83 6.94 -9.45 21.96
C ARG A 83 5.46 -9.71 21.65
N ARG A 84 4.73 -10.34 22.57
CA ARG A 84 3.29 -10.63 22.34
C ARG A 84 2.41 -9.38 22.36
N ASP A 85 2.83 -8.33 23.04
CA ASP A 85 2.13 -7.06 23.18
C ASP A 85 2.55 -6.01 22.13
N GLY A 86 3.49 -6.35 21.25
CA GLY A 86 3.94 -5.46 20.17
C GLY A 86 3.02 -5.50 18.94
N GLU A 87 3.06 -4.43 18.15
CA GLU A 87 2.44 -4.37 16.83
C GLU A 87 3.53 -4.43 15.76
N TYR A 88 3.52 -5.51 14.97
CA TYR A 88 4.53 -5.78 13.96
C TYR A 88 3.95 -5.85 12.56
N PHE A 89 4.73 -5.38 11.58
CA PHE A 89 4.34 -5.29 10.19
C PHE A 89 5.46 -5.78 9.29
N LEU A 90 5.10 -6.47 8.23
CA LEU A 90 6.03 -6.78 7.15
C LEU A 90 6.04 -5.60 6.16
N GLY A 91 7.23 -5.12 5.80
CA GLY A 91 7.44 -4.02 4.89
C GLY A 91 8.70 -4.21 4.04
N LEU A 92 9.05 -3.17 3.30
CA LEU A 92 10.31 -3.07 2.56
C LEU A 92 11.22 -2.06 3.23
N ASP A 93 12.52 -2.25 3.06
CA ASP A 93 13.50 -1.21 3.34
C ASP A 93 13.31 -0.03 2.35
N PRO A 94 12.91 1.17 2.81
CA PRO A 94 12.66 2.30 1.93
C PRO A 94 13.90 2.73 1.15
N GLU A 95 15.10 2.66 1.74
CA GLU A 95 16.35 3.12 1.12
C GLU A 95 16.78 2.18 -0.01
N ARG A 96 16.53 0.87 0.15
CA ARG A 96 16.85 -0.16 -0.85
C ARG A 96 15.71 -0.44 -1.84
N SER A 97 14.49 -0.01 -1.53
CA SER A 97 13.32 -0.17 -2.40
C SER A 97 13.30 0.78 -3.60
N ALA A 98 14.16 1.81 -3.63
CA ALA A 98 14.28 2.75 -4.74
C ALA A 98 14.70 2.08 -6.07
N GLU A 99 15.22 0.85 -6.02
CA GLU A 99 15.66 0.04 -7.16
C GLU A 99 14.54 -0.81 -7.79
N LEU A 100 13.31 -0.73 -7.27
CA LEU A 100 12.14 -1.43 -7.79
C LEU A 100 11.65 -0.78 -9.09
N VAL A 101 12.36 -1.02 -10.19
CA VAL A 101 11.97 -0.53 -11.53
C VAL A 101 10.61 -1.14 -11.90
N ASP A 102 9.66 -0.28 -12.26
CA ASP A 102 8.29 -0.62 -12.65
C ASP A 102 7.41 -1.34 -11.61
N LEU A 103 7.84 -1.34 -10.35
CA LEU A 103 7.05 -1.81 -9.22
C LEU A 103 6.82 -0.67 -8.23
N ILE A 104 5.61 -0.62 -7.71
CA ILE A 104 5.17 0.37 -6.72
C ILE A 104 5.15 -0.35 -5.38
N ALA A 105 6.14 -0.01 -4.54
CA ALA A 105 6.08 -0.30 -3.12
C ALA A 105 4.93 0.52 -2.52
N PRO A 106 4.01 -0.10 -1.77
CA PRO A 106 3.01 0.66 -1.06
C PRO A 106 3.67 1.52 0.02
N THR A 107 3.05 2.64 0.36
CA THR A 107 3.65 3.61 1.28
C THR A 107 3.77 3.04 2.70
N LEU A 108 4.61 3.65 3.55
CA LEU A 108 4.68 3.29 4.98
C LEU A 108 3.35 3.52 5.72
N GLY A 109 2.48 4.44 5.23
CA GLY A 109 1.10 4.55 5.74
C GLY A 109 0.28 3.27 5.50
N ASP A 110 0.53 2.60 4.38
CA ASP A 110 -0.07 1.31 4.02
C ASP A 110 0.55 0.12 4.78
N ALA A 111 1.66 0.32 5.52
CA ALA A 111 2.25 -0.73 6.35
C ALA A 111 1.27 -1.24 7.41
N THR A 112 0.27 -0.44 7.78
CA THR A 112 -0.77 -0.79 8.77
C THR A 112 -1.97 -1.53 8.19
N LEU A 113 -1.99 -1.77 6.87
CA LEU A 113 -3.05 -2.56 6.27
C LEU A 113 -3.13 -3.94 6.95
N PRO A 114 -4.33 -4.44 7.30
CA PRO A 114 -4.48 -5.69 8.04
C PRO A 114 -3.72 -6.87 7.44
N GLU A 115 -3.61 -6.94 6.12
CA GLU A 115 -2.86 -7.96 5.38
C GLU A 115 -1.33 -7.92 5.58
N ARG A 116 -0.78 -6.83 6.11
CA ARG A 116 0.65 -6.68 6.42
C ARG A 116 0.99 -6.86 7.89
N ARG A 117 -0.03 -6.96 8.75
CA ARG A 117 0.17 -7.16 10.17
C ARG A 117 0.62 -8.59 10.42
N ILE A 118 1.73 -8.75 11.14
CA ILE A 118 2.14 -10.04 11.68
C ILE A 118 1.27 -10.33 12.90
N THR A 119 0.25 -11.16 12.71
CA THR A 119 -0.77 -11.45 13.74
C THR A 119 -0.39 -12.63 14.64
N LYS A 120 0.58 -13.45 14.23
CA LYS A 120 1.03 -14.63 14.98
C LYS A 120 2.47 -14.45 15.44
N ILE A 121 2.66 -14.54 16.75
CA ILE A 121 3.97 -14.42 17.41
C ILE A 121 4.42 -15.79 17.93
N GLY A 122 5.62 -16.21 17.53
CA GLY A 122 6.22 -17.49 17.87
C GLY A 122 6.13 -18.53 16.74
N GLY A 123 7.24 -19.23 16.50
CA GLY A 123 7.36 -20.28 15.49
C GLY A 123 7.39 -19.72 14.06
N THR A 124 7.09 -20.56 13.08
CA THR A 124 7.07 -20.17 11.67
C THR A 124 5.68 -19.71 11.22
N VAL A 125 5.64 -18.59 10.50
CA VAL A 125 4.44 -17.99 9.92
C VAL A 125 4.67 -17.79 8.43
N ARG A 126 3.71 -18.22 7.61
CA ARG A 126 3.74 -17.97 6.16
C ARG A 126 3.01 -16.68 5.85
N MET A 127 3.69 -15.76 5.18
CA MET A 127 3.14 -14.45 4.83
C MET A 127 3.83 -13.93 3.58
N ASN A 128 3.09 -13.74 2.49
CA ASN A 128 3.63 -13.13 1.27
C ASN A 128 3.61 -11.61 1.37
N TYR A 129 4.44 -10.95 0.56
CA TYR A 129 4.41 -9.51 0.40
C TYR A 129 3.99 -9.16 -1.03
N TYR A 130 3.12 -8.17 -1.19
CA TYR A 130 2.58 -7.80 -2.49
C TYR A 130 3.02 -6.41 -2.90
N LEU A 131 3.68 -6.33 -4.05
CA LEU A 131 4.03 -5.10 -4.75
C LEU A 131 3.03 -4.87 -5.87
N TYR A 132 2.66 -3.61 -6.12
CA TYR A 132 1.84 -3.30 -7.28
C TYR A 132 2.74 -3.15 -8.50
N GLY A 133 2.29 -3.63 -9.65
CA GLY A 133 2.91 -3.30 -10.91
C GLY A 133 2.18 -2.14 -11.59
N HIS A 134 2.53 -1.89 -12.84
CA HIS A 134 1.82 -0.93 -13.68
C HIS A 134 0.85 -1.61 -14.64
N GLY A 135 -0.14 -0.84 -15.07
CA GLY A 135 -0.93 -1.12 -16.25
C GLY A 135 -1.32 0.19 -16.92
N TRP A 136 -2.17 0.14 -17.93
CA TRP A 136 -2.56 1.34 -18.68
C TRP A 136 -4.07 1.49 -18.78
N ALA A 137 -4.54 2.74 -18.72
CA ALA A 137 -5.91 3.09 -19.01
C ALA A 137 -5.94 3.95 -20.27
N ARG A 138 -6.59 3.44 -21.32
CA ARG A 138 -6.92 4.22 -22.51
C ARG A 138 -8.30 4.83 -22.30
N ILE A 139 -8.32 6.12 -22.00
CA ILE A 139 -9.54 6.87 -21.67
C ILE A 139 -9.95 7.67 -22.90
N ARG A 140 -11.17 7.44 -23.37
CA ARG A 140 -11.81 8.22 -24.43
C ARG A 140 -12.98 9.00 -23.83
N PHE A 141 -12.98 10.31 -24.04
CA PHE A 141 -14.15 11.12 -23.74
C PHE A 141 -15.00 11.26 -25.00
N ILE A 142 -16.31 11.11 -24.86
CA ILE A 142 -17.27 11.16 -25.97
C ILE A 142 -18.36 12.16 -25.62
N ASN A 143 -18.51 13.18 -26.46
CA ASN A 143 -19.61 14.15 -26.39
C ASN A 143 -19.92 14.68 -27.80
N ASP A 144 -21.12 14.37 -28.30
CA ASP A 144 -21.56 14.76 -29.64
C ASP A 144 -21.92 16.27 -29.75
N ASN A 145 -21.91 17.00 -28.63
CA ASN A 145 -22.39 18.37 -28.49
C ASN A 145 -21.29 19.39 -28.12
N PHE A 146 -20.02 19.09 -28.37
CA PHE A 146 -18.93 20.03 -28.13
C PHE A 146 -19.14 21.34 -28.90
N ARG A 147 -18.91 22.46 -28.21
CA ARG A 147 -18.91 23.81 -28.79
C ARG A 147 -17.53 24.46 -28.66
N PRO A 148 -17.19 25.44 -29.52
CA PRO A 148 -16.00 26.24 -29.32
C PRO A 148 -15.97 26.87 -27.91
N GLY A 149 -14.89 26.64 -27.17
CA GLY A 149 -14.73 27.10 -25.78
C GLY A 149 -15.01 26.03 -24.72
N ASP A 150 -15.58 24.90 -25.11
CA ASP A 150 -15.73 23.73 -24.24
C ASP A 150 -14.37 23.09 -23.98
N TRP A 151 -14.14 22.67 -22.74
CA TRP A 151 -12.91 21.99 -22.33
C TRP A 151 -13.15 21.02 -21.19
N ILE A 152 -12.31 19.98 -21.16
CA ILE A 152 -12.27 19.02 -20.06
C ILE A 152 -10.82 18.85 -19.63
N TRP A 153 -10.61 18.85 -18.32
CA TRP A 153 -9.33 18.56 -17.70
C TRP A 153 -9.43 17.23 -16.97
N LEU A 154 -8.76 16.22 -17.53
CA LEU A 154 -8.64 14.89 -16.94
C LEU A 154 -7.46 14.83 -15.98
N ILE A 155 -7.66 14.16 -14.86
CA ILE A 155 -6.66 13.88 -13.83
C ILE A 155 -6.68 12.38 -13.56
N PHE A 156 -5.58 11.69 -13.83
CA PHE A 156 -5.44 10.26 -13.61
C PHE A 156 -4.17 9.98 -12.81
N GLN A 157 -4.30 9.60 -11.54
CA GLN A 157 -3.13 9.34 -10.68
C GLN A 157 -2.07 10.47 -10.70
N GLY A 158 -2.52 11.73 -10.71
CA GLY A 158 -1.64 12.91 -10.80
C GLY A 158 -1.11 13.24 -12.21
N GLN A 159 -1.39 12.41 -13.22
CA GLN A 159 -1.19 12.77 -14.62
C GLN A 159 -2.36 13.62 -15.12
N HIS A 160 -2.08 14.56 -16.02
CA HIS A 160 -3.04 15.53 -16.49
C HIS A 160 -3.17 15.48 -18.02
N ALA A 161 -4.39 15.61 -18.53
CA ALA A 161 -4.63 15.83 -19.95
C ALA A 161 -5.76 16.83 -20.16
N ALA A 162 -5.53 17.80 -21.05
CA ALA A 162 -6.62 18.59 -21.60
C ALA A 162 -7.26 17.80 -22.74
N VAL A 163 -8.57 17.59 -22.64
CA VAL A 163 -9.41 17.17 -23.75
C VAL A 163 -10.04 18.44 -24.31
N GLY A 164 -9.73 18.75 -25.56
CA GLY A 164 -10.28 19.89 -26.29
C GLY A 164 -11.76 19.68 -26.67
N SER A 165 -12.25 20.49 -27.60
CA SER A 165 -13.63 20.46 -28.08
C SER A 165 -13.91 19.32 -29.09
N GLU A 166 -13.15 18.23 -29.04
CA GLU A 166 -13.23 17.10 -29.96
C GLU A 166 -13.02 15.77 -29.22
N ASP A 167 -13.51 14.68 -29.80
CA ASP A 167 -13.29 13.31 -29.34
C ASP A 167 -11.78 12.99 -29.30
N GLN A 168 -11.24 12.85 -28.09
CA GLN A 168 -9.83 12.52 -27.88
C GLN A 168 -9.67 11.30 -27.00
N THR A 169 -8.63 10.54 -27.31
CA THR A 169 -8.23 9.35 -26.55
C THR A 169 -6.86 9.58 -25.94
N HIS A 170 -6.76 9.38 -24.64
CA HIS A 170 -5.54 9.56 -23.85
C HIS A 170 -5.14 8.23 -23.21
N LEU A 171 -3.84 7.93 -23.20
CA LEU A 171 -3.31 6.74 -22.54
C LEU A 171 -2.58 7.15 -21.26
N PHE A 172 -3.01 6.61 -20.13
CA PHE A 172 -2.42 6.91 -18.82
C PHE A 172 -1.78 5.66 -18.22
N LYS A 173 -0.63 5.82 -17.55
CA LYS A 173 -0.02 4.78 -16.73
C LYS A 173 -0.73 4.75 -15.37
N GLY A 174 -1.17 3.59 -14.90
CA GLY A 174 -1.87 3.42 -13.63
C GLY A 174 -1.23 2.38 -12.73
N ILE A 175 -1.80 2.24 -11.53
CA ILE A 175 -1.50 1.12 -10.62
C ILE A 175 -2.23 -0.11 -11.18
N GLY A 176 -1.47 -1.15 -11.52
CA GLY A 176 -1.99 -2.41 -12.04
C GLY A 176 -2.72 -3.24 -10.98
N ASN A 177 -3.72 -4.00 -11.41
CA ASN A 177 -4.67 -4.74 -10.58
C ASN A 177 -5.31 -3.88 -9.48
N HIS A 178 -5.55 -2.61 -9.78
CA HIS A 178 -6.08 -1.65 -8.82
C HIS A 178 -7.11 -0.73 -9.48
N TYR A 179 -8.07 -0.25 -8.67
CA TYR A 179 -9.02 0.77 -9.10
C TYR A 179 -8.39 2.16 -9.00
N ASN A 180 -8.12 2.77 -10.15
CA ASN A 180 -7.53 4.08 -10.27
C ASN A 180 -8.62 5.13 -10.39
N SER A 181 -8.44 6.27 -9.71
CA SER A 181 -9.40 7.38 -9.77
C SER A 181 -9.14 8.26 -11.00
N ILE A 182 -10.22 8.61 -11.67
CA ILE A 182 -10.27 9.58 -12.77
C ILE A 182 -10.99 10.81 -12.22
N GLY A 183 -10.25 11.89 -11.97
CA GLY A 183 -10.81 13.19 -11.66
C GLY A 183 -11.04 13.97 -12.95
N MET A 184 -12.14 14.71 -13.03
CA MET A 184 -12.49 15.49 -14.20
C MET A 184 -12.98 16.86 -13.77
N GLN A 185 -12.44 17.91 -14.40
CA GLN A 185 -13.03 19.23 -14.38
C GLN A 185 -13.55 19.53 -15.78
N ILE A 186 -14.81 19.88 -15.87
CA ILE A 186 -15.56 19.89 -17.14
C ILE A 186 -16.20 21.25 -17.26
N ASN A 187 -15.94 21.97 -18.35
CA ASN A 187 -16.67 23.17 -18.72
C ASN A 187 -17.31 22.94 -20.09
N LEU A 188 -18.62 22.75 -20.10
CA LEU A 188 -19.39 22.53 -21.32
C LEU A 188 -20.49 23.59 -21.38
N GLN A 189 -20.53 24.35 -22.47
CA GLN A 189 -21.53 25.37 -22.74
C GLN A 189 -21.68 26.39 -21.60
N GLY A 190 -20.57 26.71 -20.92
CA GLY A 190 -20.51 27.64 -19.79
C GLY A 190 -20.87 27.03 -18.42
N THR A 191 -21.19 25.74 -18.36
CA THR A 191 -21.46 25.03 -17.10
C THR A 191 -20.21 24.30 -16.62
N TYR A 192 -19.73 24.67 -15.43
CA TYR A 192 -18.62 24.00 -14.78
C TYR A 192 -19.09 22.86 -13.88
N THR A 193 -18.48 21.68 -14.01
CA THR A 193 -18.76 20.50 -13.18
C THR A 193 -17.47 19.78 -12.82
N ILE A 194 -17.43 19.19 -11.62
CA ILE A 194 -16.38 18.28 -11.18
C ILE A 194 -16.99 16.90 -11.04
N ARG A 195 -16.34 15.90 -11.62
CA ARG A 195 -16.76 14.50 -11.54
C ARG A 195 -15.56 13.61 -11.22
N THR A 196 -15.82 12.56 -10.47
CA THR A 196 -14.83 11.52 -10.20
C THR A 196 -15.41 10.17 -10.58
N GLU A 197 -14.61 9.38 -11.28
CA GLU A 197 -14.91 7.99 -11.60
C GLU A 197 -13.74 7.09 -11.22
N ARG A 198 -13.95 5.77 -11.29
CA ARG A 198 -12.89 4.80 -11.05
C ARG A 198 -12.87 3.78 -12.18
N VAL A 199 -11.68 3.40 -12.60
CA VAL A 199 -11.46 2.34 -13.58
C VAL A 199 -10.50 1.32 -12.99
N PHE A 200 -10.82 0.03 -13.14
CA PHE A 200 -9.90 -1.03 -12.81
C PHE A 200 -8.85 -1.14 -13.92
N VAL A 201 -7.58 -0.99 -13.56
CA VAL A 201 -6.46 -1.13 -14.50
C VAL A 201 -5.82 -2.50 -14.29
N PRO A 202 -5.81 -3.39 -15.29
CA PRO A 202 -5.16 -4.69 -15.18
C PRO A 202 -3.64 -4.54 -15.12
N TYR A 203 -2.96 -5.43 -14.40
CA TYR A 203 -1.50 -5.47 -14.39
C TYR A 203 -0.93 -5.87 -15.76
N ASN A 204 0.07 -5.12 -16.21
CA ASN A 204 0.80 -5.30 -17.48
C ASN A 204 -0.11 -5.40 -18.72
N ASP A 205 -1.27 -4.72 -18.67
CA ASP A 205 -2.24 -4.70 -19.76
C ASP A 205 -2.97 -3.35 -19.81
N THR A 206 -3.73 -3.11 -20.88
CA THR A 206 -4.46 -1.87 -21.13
C THR A 206 -5.97 -2.08 -21.03
N VAL A 207 -6.63 -1.33 -20.16
CA VAL A 207 -8.09 -1.19 -20.15
C VAL A 207 -8.53 -0.06 -21.06
N TYR A 208 -9.64 -0.25 -21.77
CA TYR A 208 -10.31 0.81 -22.52
C TYR A 208 -11.49 1.30 -21.72
N HIS A 209 -11.58 2.62 -21.53
CA HIS A 209 -12.63 3.22 -20.73
C HIS A 209 -13.22 4.42 -21.46
N GLU A 210 -14.52 4.36 -21.75
CA GLU A 210 -15.25 5.45 -22.38
C GLU A 210 -16.01 6.24 -21.32
N ILE A 211 -15.83 7.55 -21.34
CA ILE A 211 -16.58 8.50 -20.52
C ILE A 211 -17.52 9.24 -21.44
N ARG A 212 -18.81 8.94 -21.31
CA ARG A 212 -19.87 9.58 -22.09
C ARG A 212 -20.47 10.73 -21.28
N TRP A 213 -20.60 11.87 -21.93
CA TRP A 213 -21.27 13.03 -21.36
C TRP A 213 -22.50 13.40 -22.20
N PRO A 214 -23.67 13.59 -21.56
CA PRO A 214 -24.90 13.96 -22.25
C PRO A 214 -24.83 15.36 -22.87
#